data_AF-A0A4C1SG34-F1
#
_entry.id   AF-A0A4C1SG34-F1
#
_cell.length_a   1.000
_cell.length_b   1.000
_cell.length_c   1.000
_cell.angle_alpha   90.00
_cell.angle_beta   90.00
_cell.angle_gamma   90.00
#
_symmetry.space_group_name_H-M   'P 1'
#
loop_
_entity.id
_entity.type
_entity.pdbx_description
1 polymer ?
#
loop_
_entity_poly.entity_id
_entity_poly.type
_entity_poly.pdbx_seq_one_letter_code
_entity_poly.pdbx_strand_id
1 'polypeptide(L)'
;MKVLQINLHHCKAASAALLMRLAKRGDDIVLVQEPWTNHGTILGLAAKGYKLLYATDTGNNKIRSCTLAKKHISIFILSDYSDGDTVTTMIEEEGTTMWILSSYMAHDQVEPPPGTMVAKAANAARMKGIPYIIGADANAHHQLWGSLDTNRRGEDIIDFVLINNLVILNKGSVPTFVTSNRREVLDITLVSMDIAHSVRNWRVSDDCSFF
;
A
#
# COMPACT_ATOMS: atom_id res chain seq x y z
N MET A 1 7.92 1.65 -14.96
CA MET A 1 7.64 0.87 -13.74
C MET A 1 6.14 0.60 -13.59
N LYS A 2 5.75 -0.64 -13.24
CA LYS A 2 4.37 -1.06 -12.97
C LYS A 2 4.20 -1.45 -11.51
N VAL A 3 3.27 -0.80 -10.82
CA VAL A 3 2.97 -1.04 -9.40
C VAL A 3 1.64 -1.77 -9.26
N LEU A 4 1.59 -2.78 -8.38
CA LEU A 4 0.38 -3.47 -7.95
C LEU A 4 0.14 -3.18 -6.47
N GLN A 5 -1.10 -2.92 -6.08
CA GLN A 5 -1.54 -2.88 -4.68
C GLN A 5 -2.50 -4.05 -4.44
N ILE A 6 -2.38 -4.74 -3.30
CA ILE A 6 -3.25 -5.87 -2.95
C ILE A 6 -3.28 -6.13 -1.44
N ASN A 7 -4.48 -6.22 -0.87
CA ASN A 7 -4.69 -6.85 0.43
C ASN A 7 -4.87 -8.38 0.25
N LEU A 8 -4.09 -9.19 0.97
CA LEU A 8 -4.13 -10.66 0.91
C LEU A 8 -5.01 -11.32 1.98
N HIS A 9 -5.55 -10.57 2.94
CA HIS A 9 -6.42 -11.06 4.01
C HIS A 9 -5.88 -12.29 4.75
N HIS A 10 -4.57 -12.31 4.99
CA HIS A 10 -3.83 -13.41 5.60
C HIS A 10 -4.00 -14.77 4.88
N CYS A 11 -4.49 -14.77 3.64
CA CYS A 11 -4.93 -15.96 2.93
C CYS A 11 -3.79 -16.64 2.17
N LYS A 12 -3.53 -17.91 2.51
CA LYS A 12 -2.55 -18.75 1.80
C LYS A 12 -2.83 -18.88 0.31
N ALA A 13 -4.11 -19.02 -0.08
CA ALA A 13 -4.50 -19.15 -1.48
C ALA A 13 -4.28 -17.85 -2.25
N ALA A 14 -4.60 -16.70 -1.64
CA ALA A 14 -4.34 -15.39 -2.24
C ALA A 14 -2.83 -15.15 -2.43
N SER A 15 -2.00 -15.49 -1.43
CA SER A 15 -0.53 -15.44 -1.56
C SER A 15 -0.02 -16.30 -2.72
N ALA A 16 -0.50 -17.55 -2.84
CA ALA A 16 -0.10 -18.44 -3.93
C ALA A 16 -0.51 -17.90 -5.31
N ALA A 17 -1.72 -17.33 -5.42
CA ALA A 17 -2.20 -16.76 -6.67
C ALA A 17 -1.45 -15.49 -7.06
N LEU A 18 -1.06 -14.65 -6.09
CA LEU A 18 -0.14 -13.53 -6.32
C LEU A 18 1.19 -14.04 -6.90
N LEU A 19 1.79 -15.11 -6.35
CA LEU A 19 3.01 -15.69 -6.90
C LEU A 19 2.84 -16.16 -8.35
N MET A 20 1.72 -16.82 -8.67
CA MET A 20 1.41 -17.24 -10.04
C MET A 20 1.27 -16.04 -10.98
N ARG A 21 0.66 -14.94 -10.53
CA ARG A 21 0.55 -13.70 -11.29
C ARG A 21 1.93 -13.09 -11.55
N LEU A 22 2.79 -13.01 -10.54
CA LEU A 22 4.13 -12.45 -10.68
C LEU A 22 4.98 -13.27 -11.66
N ALA A 23 4.84 -14.60 -11.66
CA ALA A 23 5.52 -15.46 -12.63
C ALA A 23 5.06 -15.24 -14.09
N LYS A 24 3.79 -14.89 -14.30
CA LYS A 24 3.21 -14.71 -15.65
C LYS A 24 3.34 -13.28 -16.20
N ARG A 25 3.09 -12.27 -15.36
CA ARG A 25 2.91 -10.87 -15.78
C ARG A 25 4.03 -9.94 -15.32
N GLY A 26 4.77 -10.33 -14.28
CA GLY A 26 5.93 -9.61 -13.77
C GLY A 26 5.65 -8.14 -13.41
N ASP A 27 4.75 -7.88 -12.44
CA ASP A 27 4.60 -6.53 -11.87
C ASP A 27 5.92 -6.11 -11.20
N ASP A 28 6.36 -4.84 -11.33
CA ASP A 28 7.70 -4.43 -10.91
C ASP A 28 7.81 -4.28 -9.39
N ILE A 29 6.79 -3.65 -8.80
CA ILE A 29 6.64 -3.46 -7.35
C ILE A 29 5.22 -3.87 -6.95
N VAL A 30 5.09 -4.53 -5.80
CA VAL A 30 3.81 -4.93 -5.20
C VAL A 30 3.76 -4.41 -3.77
N LEU A 31 2.72 -3.63 -3.48
CA LEU A 31 2.36 -3.14 -2.15
C LEU A 31 1.33 -4.11 -1.57
N VAL A 32 1.72 -4.84 -0.53
CA VAL A 32 0.94 -5.92 0.04
C VAL A 32 0.47 -5.56 1.43
N GLN A 33 -0.83 -5.68 1.67
CA GLN A 33 -1.46 -5.57 3.00
C GLN A 33 -1.94 -6.95 3.47
N GLU A 34 -1.99 -7.15 4.78
CA GLU A 34 -2.35 -8.40 5.47
C GLU A 34 -1.74 -9.67 4.85
N PRO A 35 -0.40 -9.77 4.75
CA PRO A 35 0.23 -10.99 4.25
C PRO A 35 -0.07 -12.19 5.17
N TRP A 36 -0.06 -13.40 4.61
CA TRP A 36 -0.09 -14.62 5.43
C TRP A 36 1.20 -14.72 6.25
N THR A 37 1.10 -14.82 7.57
CA THR A 37 2.24 -14.83 8.49
C THR A 37 2.17 -15.99 9.48
N ASN A 38 3.33 -16.37 10.02
CA ASN A 38 3.46 -17.28 11.16
C ASN A 38 4.65 -16.86 12.02
N HIS A 39 4.44 -16.71 13.33
CA HIS A 39 5.46 -16.32 14.32
C HIS A 39 6.39 -15.18 13.85
N GLY A 40 5.81 -14.08 13.35
CA GLY A 40 6.60 -12.92 12.92
C GLY A 40 7.33 -13.08 11.58
N THR A 41 6.96 -14.07 10.78
CA THR A 41 7.53 -14.29 9.45
C THR A 41 6.43 -14.34 8.42
N ILE A 42 6.64 -13.70 7.27
CA ILE A 42 5.74 -13.80 6.12
C ILE A 42 5.92 -15.17 5.46
N LEU A 43 4.81 -15.85 5.19
CA LEU A 43 4.75 -17.13 4.50
C LEU A 43 4.14 -16.96 3.10
N GLY A 44 4.59 -17.80 2.16
CA GLY A 44 3.97 -17.90 0.84
C GLY A 44 4.22 -16.73 -0.11
N LEU A 45 5.11 -15.79 0.21
CA LEU A 45 5.50 -14.67 -0.66
C LEU A 45 6.96 -14.73 -1.15
N ALA A 46 7.59 -15.91 -1.07
CA ALA A 46 8.92 -16.14 -1.64
C ALA A 46 8.84 -16.26 -3.18
N ALA A 47 8.80 -15.13 -3.90
CA ALA A 47 8.74 -15.09 -5.35
C ALA A 47 10.14 -15.12 -5.99
N LYS A 48 10.38 -16.03 -6.95
CA LYS A 48 11.64 -16.08 -7.71
C LYS A 48 11.83 -14.76 -8.46
N GLY A 49 12.98 -14.13 -8.29
CA GLY A 49 13.30 -12.86 -8.96
C GLY A 49 12.82 -11.61 -8.22
N TYR A 50 12.24 -11.74 -7.03
CA TYR A 50 11.82 -10.61 -6.19
C TYR A 50 12.60 -10.55 -4.87
N LYS A 51 12.66 -9.34 -4.30
CA LYS A 51 13.03 -9.02 -2.93
C LYS A 51 11.73 -8.83 -2.14
N LEU A 52 11.68 -9.37 -0.92
CA LEU A 52 10.60 -9.12 0.03
C LEU A 52 11.13 -8.17 1.10
N LEU A 53 10.50 -7.00 1.25
CA LEU A 53 10.86 -5.96 2.20
C LEU A 53 9.72 -5.78 3.19
N TYR A 54 10.01 -5.87 4.48
CA TYR A 54 9.04 -5.63 5.55
C TYR A 54 9.75 -5.19 6.84
N ALA A 55 8.99 -4.57 7.72
CA ALA A 55 9.40 -4.25 9.08
C ALA A 55 8.48 -5.00 10.07
N THR A 56 8.87 -5.00 11.33
CA THR A 56 8.15 -5.62 12.45
C THR A 56 8.09 -4.64 13.60
N ASP A 57 6.97 -4.57 14.30
CA ASP A 57 6.92 -3.81 15.56
C ASP A 57 7.82 -4.45 16.61
N THR A 58 8.53 -3.60 17.36
CA THR A 58 9.27 -4.00 18.55
C THR A 58 8.31 -4.47 19.64
N GLY A 59 8.13 -5.79 19.76
CA GLY A 59 7.49 -6.44 20.91
C GLY A 59 6.31 -7.37 20.62
N ASN A 60 5.66 -7.25 19.46
CA ASN A 60 4.53 -8.13 19.09
C ASN A 60 4.77 -8.97 17.82
N ASN A 61 5.88 -8.71 17.08
CA ASN A 61 6.21 -9.34 15.79
C ASN A 61 5.05 -9.31 14.76
N LYS A 62 4.17 -8.32 14.83
CA LYS A 62 3.03 -8.15 13.93
C LYS A 62 3.53 -7.59 12.60
N ILE A 63 3.07 -8.20 11.51
CA ILE A 63 3.36 -7.78 10.14
C ILE A 63 2.02 -7.74 9.39
N ARG A 64 1.55 -6.53 9.12
CA ARG A 64 0.33 -6.23 8.36
C ARG A 64 0.63 -5.59 7.00
N SER A 65 1.88 -5.24 6.72
CA SER A 65 2.27 -4.73 5.41
C SER A 65 3.66 -5.22 4.96
N CYS A 66 3.84 -5.37 3.65
CA CYS A 66 5.14 -5.61 3.04
C CYS A 66 5.21 -5.09 1.60
N THR A 67 6.42 -5.01 1.05
CA THR A 67 6.67 -4.66 -0.35
C THR A 67 7.44 -5.78 -1.04
N LEU A 68 6.96 -6.24 -2.19
CA LEU A 68 7.72 -7.08 -3.11
C LEU A 68 8.25 -6.21 -4.24
N ALA A 69 9.50 -6.40 -4.64
CA ALA A 69 10.09 -5.68 -5.77
C ALA A 69 11.01 -6.58 -6.59
N LYS A 70 11.05 -6.43 -7.91
CA LYS A 70 11.99 -7.20 -8.75
C LYS A 70 13.43 -6.96 -8.31
N LYS A 71 14.26 -8.01 -8.33
CA LYS A 71 15.64 -7.97 -7.81
C LYS A 71 16.54 -6.93 -8.47
N HIS A 72 16.29 -6.58 -9.73
CA HIS A 72 17.07 -5.59 -10.46
C HIS A 72 16.71 -4.14 -10.08
N ILE A 73 15.58 -3.91 -9.40
CA ILE A 73 15.20 -2.58 -8.92
C ILE A 73 16.07 -2.26 -7.68
N SER A 74 16.71 -1.10 -7.71
CA SER A 74 17.43 -0.54 -6.56
C SER A 74 16.38 0.01 -5.59
N ILE A 75 16.12 -0.75 -4.53
CA ILE A 75 15.07 -0.44 -3.55
C ILE A 75 15.55 -0.82 -2.15
N PHE A 76 15.31 0.07 -1.19
CA PHE A 76 15.77 -0.05 0.19
C PHE A 76 14.64 0.30 1.15
N ILE A 77 14.54 -0.43 2.27
CA ILE A 77 13.61 -0.08 3.33
C ILE A 77 14.14 1.14 4.10
N LEU A 78 13.24 2.07 4.40
CA LEU A 78 13.52 3.21 5.27
C LEU A 78 12.99 2.87 6.68
N SER A 79 13.84 2.25 7.50
CA SER A 79 13.46 1.71 8.81
C SER A 79 12.88 2.76 9.76
N ASP A 80 13.36 4.01 9.71
CA ASP A 80 12.84 5.11 10.55
C ASP A 80 11.39 5.50 10.23
N TYR A 81 10.87 5.01 9.11
CA TYR A 81 9.53 5.29 8.58
C TYR A 81 8.75 3.99 8.31
N SER A 82 9.17 2.89 8.92
CA SER A 82 8.55 1.58 8.74
C SER A 82 8.29 0.90 10.08
N ASP A 83 7.15 0.23 10.17
CA ASP A 83 6.71 -0.57 11.29
C ASP A 83 5.95 -1.81 10.78
N GLY A 84 5.25 -2.54 11.65
CA GLY A 84 4.44 -3.69 11.25
C GLY A 84 3.30 -3.34 10.29
N ASP A 85 2.80 -2.11 10.33
CA ASP A 85 1.62 -1.66 9.59
C ASP A 85 1.98 -0.93 8.29
N THR A 86 3.14 -0.29 8.25
CA THR A 86 3.61 0.56 7.16
C THR A 86 5.03 0.20 6.78
N VAL A 87 5.25 -0.09 5.50
CA VAL A 87 6.58 -0.33 4.94
C VAL A 87 6.88 0.76 3.94
N THR A 88 7.80 1.65 4.32
CA THR A 88 8.29 2.74 3.47
C THR A 88 9.58 2.28 2.81
N THR A 89 9.63 2.36 1.48
CA THR A 89 10.82 2.01 0.70
C THR A 89 11.23 3.16 -0.20
N MET A 90 12.54 3.33 -0.38
CA MET A 90 13.13 4.26 -1.32
C MET A 90 13.58 3.50 -2.56
N ILE A 91 13.15 3.96 -3.73
CA ILE A 91 13.60 3.51 -5.04
C ILE A 91 14.62 4.52 -5.55
N GLU A 92 15.71 4.02 -6.12
CA GLU A 92 16.72 4.83 -6.80
C GLU A 92 16.83 4.38 -8.26
N GLU A 93 16.53 5.28 -9.20
CA GLU A 93 16.55 5.01 -10.64
C GLU A 93 17.19 6.21 -11.35
N GLU A 94 18.27 5.97 -12.10
CA GLU A 94 18.97 7.00 -12.91
C GLU A 94 19.32 8.29 -12.14
N GLY A 95 19.70 8.15 -10.86
CA GLY A 95 20.04 9.30 -10.00
C GLY A 95 18.83 10.06 -9.43
N THR A 96 17.61 9.60 -9.73
CA THR A 96 16.37 10.09 -9.14
C THR A 96 15.93 9.17 -8.00
N THR A 97 15.34 9.76 -6.96
CA THR A 97 14.77 8.99 -5.83
C THR A 97 13.27 9.18 -5.76
N MET A 98 12.56 8.12 -5.35
CA MET A 98 11.12 8.14 -5.07
C MET A 98 10.86 7.26 -3.85
N TRP A 99 9.91 7.66 -3.01
CA TRP A 99 9.46 6.81 -1.91
C TRP A 99 8.16 6.09 -2.30
N ILE A 100 8.04 4.83 -1.92
CA ILE A 100 6.81 4.07 -2.09
C ILE A 100 6.47 3.37 -0.77
N LEU A 101 5.22 3.57 -0.36
CA LEU A 101 4.70 3.12 0.92
C LEU A 101 3.60 2.09 0.68
N SER A 102 3.71 0.95 1.35
CA SER A 102 2.60 0.02 1.54
C SER A 102 2.11 0.15 2.97
N SER A 103 0.83 0.47 3.19
CA SER A 103 0.29 0.68 4.55
C SER A 103 -1.04 -0.04 4.78
N TYR A 104 -1.22 -0.55 6.00
CA TYR A 104 -2.50 -1.03 6.49
C TYR A 104 -2.96 -0.11 7.63
N MET A 105 -3.96 0.72 7.38
CA MET A 105 -4.49 1.67 8.35
C MET A 105 -5.54 0.96 9.19
N ALA A 106 -5.10 0.34 10.29
CA ALA A 106 -5.97 -0.51 11.07
C ALA A 106 -7.06 0.26 11.84
N HIS A 107 -8.18 -0.41 12.11
CA HIS A 107 -9.25 0.09 12.97
C HIS A 107 -8.93 0.01 14.47
N ASP A 108 -7.99 -0.85 14.85
CA ASP A 108 -7.61 -1.13 16.25
C ASP A 108 -6.56 -0.15 16.81
N GLN A 109 -6.16 0.84 16.01
CA GLN A 109 -5.20 1.87 16.44
C GLN A 109 -5.91 3.01 17.17
N VAL A 110 -5.25 3.54 18.20
CA VAL A 110 -5.73 4.72 18.97
C VAL A 110 -5.64 5.98 18.13
N GLU A 111 -4.63 6.06 17.26
CA GLU A 111 -4.41 7.22 16.39
C GLU A 111 -5.34 7.19 15.17
N PRO A 112 -5.86 8.36 14.75
CA PRO A 112 -6.62 8.46 13.52
C PRO A 112 -5.74 8.16 12.29
N PRO A 113 -6.33 7.71 11.17
CA PRO A 113 -5.59 7.54 9.93
C PRO A 113 -5.01 8.89 9.44
N PRO A 114 -3.86 8.88 8.74
CA PRO A 114 -3.19 7.70 8.20
C PRO A 114 -2.22 6.99 9.18
N GLY A 115 -2.19 7.39 10.45
CA GLY A 115 -1.28 6.88 11.48
C GLY A 115 0.12 7.52 11.44
N THR A 116 0.86 7.38 12.54
CA THR A 116 2.16 8.05 12.73
C THR A 116 3.19 7.77 11.62
N MET A 117 3.38 6.52 11.18
CA MET A 117 4.43 6.22 10.21
C MET A 117 4.16 6.83 8.83
N VAL A 118 2.93 6.74 8.33
CA VAL A 118 2.55 7.35 7.05
C VAL A 118 2.69 8.87 7.13
N ALA A 119 2.21 9.50 8.20
CA ALA A 119 2.32 10.94 8.39
C ALA A 119 3.80 11.40 8.48
N LYS A 120 4.63 10.68 9.25
CA LYS A 120 6.06 10.95 9.39
C LYS A 120 6.78 10.83 8.04
N ALA A 121 6.49 9.78 7.28
CA ALA A 121 7.09 9.53 5.98
C ALA A 121 6.69 10.58 4.94
N ALA A 122 5.39 10.89 4.82
CA ALA A 122 4.89 11.89 3.89
C ALA A 122 5.45 13.29 4.17
N ASN A 123 5.49 13.69 5.45
CA ASN A 123 6.11 14.95 5.86
C ASN A 123 7.60 15.00 5.51
N ALA A 124 8.35 13.92 5.79
CA ALA A 124 9.78 13.87 5.48
C ALA A 124 10.05 13.88 3.97
N ALA A 125 9.28 13.13 3.18
CA ALA A 125 9.39 13.11 1.72
C ALA A 125 9.11 14.50 1.14
N ARG A 126 8.01 15.13 1.57
CA ARG A 126 7.62 16.49 1.17
C ARG A 126 8.70 17.52 1.51
N MET A 127 9.23 17.50 2.73
CA MET A 127 10.28 18.44 3.16
C MET A 127 11.58 18.27 2.36
N LYS A 128 11.87 17.05 1.91
CA LYS A 128 13.04 16.73 1.06
C LYS A 128 12.77 16.95 -0.43
N GLY A 129 11.54 17.27 -0.83
CA GLY A 129 11.14 17.34 -2.24
C GLY A 129 11.24 16.00 -2.97
N ILE A 130 11.13 14.88 -2.24
CA ILE A 130 11.18 13.53 -2.82
C ILE A 130 9.75 13.13 -3.22
N PRO A 131 9.51 12.76 -4.48
CA PRO A 131 8.23 12.23 -4.94
C PRO A 131 7.83 10.96 -4.17
N TYR A 132 6.53 10.76 -3.93
CA TYR A 132 6.09 9.56 -3.22
C TYR A 132 4.70 9.04 -3.60
N ILE A 133 4.55 7.72 -3.45
CA ILE A 133 3.31 6.97 -3.67
C ILE A 133 2.95 6.25 -2.38
N ILE A 134 1.67 6.30 -2.00
CA ILE A 134 1.12 5.57 -0.86
C ILE A 134 0.02 4.66 -1.40
N GLY A 135 0.24 3.36 -1.31
CA GLY A 135 -0.82 2.36 -1.47
C GLY A 135 -1.24 1.86 -0.09
N ALA A 136 -2.51 2.01 0.23
CA ALA A 136 -3.01 1.62 1.54
C ALA A 136 -4.37 0.94 1.50
N ASP A 137 -4.56 -0.04 2.38
CA ASP A 137 -5.88 -0.38 2.88
C ASP A 137 -6.20 0.63 3.99
N ALA A 138 -7.09 1.58 3.68
CA ALA A 138 -7.39 2.69 4.56
C ALA A 138 -8.34 2.32 5.70
N ASN A 139 -9.11 1.23 5.53
CA ASN A 139 -10.31 0.96 6.31
C ASN A 139 -11.14 2.23 6.57
N ALA A 140 -11.35 3.03 5.52
CA ALA A 140 -11.98 4.34 5.59
C ALA A 140 -12.89 4.54 4.39
N HIS A 141 -13.97 5.29 4.59
CA HIS A 141 -14.99 5.50 3.58
C HIS A 141 -15.00 6.98 3.20
N HIS A 142 -14.88 7.27 1.92
CA HIS A 142 -15.09 8.61 1.41
C HIS A 142 -15.52 8.57 -0.05
N GLN A 143 -16.48 9.42 -0.41
CA GLN A 143 -17.03 9.50 -1.77
C GLN A 143 -15.97 9.87 -2.82
N LEU A 144 -14.92 10.61 -2.42
CA LEU A 144 -13.80 11.01 -3.30
C LEU A 144 -12.98 9.84 -3.85
N TRP A 145 -12.94 8.69 -3.19
CA TRP A 145 -12.32 7.47 -3.72
C TRP A 145 -13.33 6.39 -4.06
N GLY A 146 -14.62 6.73 -4.14
CA GLY A 146 -15.67 5.85 -4.67
C GLY A 146 -16.46 5.05 -3.64
N SER A 147 -16.31 5.32 -2.34
CA SER A 147 -17.19 4.75 -1.31
C SER A 147 -18.61 5.32 -1.41
N LEU A 148 -19.61 4.59 -0.90
CA LEU A 148 -21.03 5.01 -0.95
C LEU A 148 -21.34 6.13 0.06
N ASP A 149 -20.62 6.13 1.18
CA ASP A 149 -20.73 7.07 2.27
C ASP A 149 -19.35 7.63 2.65
N THR A 150 -19.36 8.59 3.57
CA THR A 150 -18.15 9.15 4.18
C THR A 150 -18.21 8.90 5.68
N ASN A 151 -17.13 8.33 6.24
CA ASN A 151 -16.98 8.16 7.69
C ASN A 151 -15.88 9.09 8.25
N ARG A 152 -15.78 9.17 9.58
CA ARG A 152 -14.81 10.07 10.24
C ARG A 152 -13.36 9.80 9.81
N ARG A 153 -13.01 8.53 9.65
CA ARG A 153 -11.68 8.11 9.17
C ARG A 153 -11.42 8.61 7.75
N GLY A 154 -12.43 8.63 6.89
CA GLY A 154 -12.36 9.20 5.56
C GLY A 154 -12.06 10.68 5.59
N GLU A 155 -12.76 11.45 6.44
CA GLU A 155 -12.50 12.88 6.64
C GLU A 155 -11.06 13.14 7.14
N ASP A 156 -10.57 12.37 8.12
CA ASP A 156 -9.20 12.52 8.63
C ASP A 156 -8.14 12.27 7.53
N ILE A 157 -8.40 11.33 6.61
CA ILE A 157 -7.52 11.10 5.44
C ILE A 157 -7.62 12.26 4.44
N ILE A 158 -8.79 12.85 4.24
CA ILE A 158 -8.94 14.03 3.36
C ILE A 158 -8.18 15.23 3.91
N ASP A 159 -8.26 15.49 5.22
CA ASP A 159 -7.46 16.52 5.87
C ASP A 159 -5.96 16.27 5.64
N PHE A 160 -5.50 15.03 5.80
CA PHE A 160 -4.13 14.64 5.50
C PHE A 160 -3.73 14.88 4.03
N VAL A 161 -4.60 14.52 3.09
CA VAL A 161 -4.41 14.72 1.64
C VAL A 161 -4.26 16.20 1.32
N LEU A 162 -5.12 17.05 1.89
CA LEU A 162 -5.08 18.50 1.67
C LEU A 162 -3.82 19.14 2.26
N ILE A 163 -3.44 18.79 3.49
CA ILE A 163 -2.25 19.32 4.17
C ILE A 163 -0.96 18.97 3.42
N ASN A 164 -0.90 17.78 2.83
CA ASN A 164 0.28 17.27 2.12
C ASN A 164 0.26 17.50 0.61
N ASN A 165 -0.78 18.15 0.08
CA ASN A 165 -0.98 18.38 -1.35
C ASN A 165 -0.88 17.08 -2.16
N LEU A 166 -1.62 16.06 -1.73
CA LEU A 166 -1.68 14.76 -2.37
C LEU A 166 -2.82 14.69 -3.38
N VAL A 167 -2.68 13.77 -4.34
CA VAL A 167 -3.71 13.44 -5.31
C VAL A 167 -4.20 12.02 -5.05
N ILE A 168 -5.52 11.87 -4.95
CA ILE A 168 -6.20 10.57 -4.90
C ILE A 168 -6.27 10.03 -6.32
N LEU A 169 -5.70 8.84 -6.56
CA LEU A 169 -5.69 8.22 -7.89
C LEU A 169 -6.89 7.33 -8.19
N ASN A 170 -7.64 6.95 -7.17
CA ASN A 170 -8.82 6.10 -7.30
C ASN A 170 -9.78 6.66 -8.35
N LYS A 171 -10.29 5.80 -9.23
CA LYS A 171 -11.27 6.13 -10.27
C LYS A 171 -12.42 5.15 -10.27
N GLY A 172 -13.63 5.69 -10.39
CA GLY A 172 -14.84 4.90 -10.36
C GLY A 172 -15.16 4.37 -8.96
N SER A 173 -16.05 3.40 -8.90
CA SER A 173 -16.61 2.84 -7.67
C SER A 173 -16.56 1.32 -7.66
N VAL A 174 -15.62 0.73 -8.43
CA VAL A 174 -15.42 -0.73 -8.43
C VAL A 174 -14.98 -1.14 -7.02
N PRO A 175 -15.75 -1.97 -6.32
CA PRO A 175 -15.42 -2.38 -4.95
C PRO A 175 -14.06 -3.07 -4.90
N THR A 176 -13.23 -2.68 -3.93
CA THR A 176 -11.94 -3.33 -3.67
C THR A 176 -12.05 -4.36 -2.55
N PHE A 177 -13.07 -4.23 -1.71
CA PHE A 177 -13.46 -5.18 -0.68
C PHE A 177 -14.85 -5.73 -0.96
N VAL A 178 -14.97 -7.07 -1.04
CA VAL A 178 -16.24 -7.74 -1.31
C VAL A 178 -16.41 -8.93 -0.36
N THR A 179 -17.54 -8.97 0.35
CA THR A 179 -18.02 -10.12 1.10
C THR A 179 -19.42 -10.50 0.61
N SER A 180 -20.02 -11.55 1.15
CA SER A 180 -21.41 -11.94 0.83
C SER A 180 -22.41 -10.80 1.04
N ASN A 181 -22.13 -9.88 1.98
CA ASN A 181 -23.08 -8.85 2.41
C ASN A 181 -22.56 -7.40 2.26
N ARG A 182 -21.29 -7.20 1.87
CA ARG A 182 -20.68 -5.86 1.77
C ARG A 182 -19.84 -5.72 0.51
N ARG A 183 -19.88 -4.52 -0.08
CA ARG A 183 -19.08 -4.11 -1.25
C ARG A 183 -18.60 -2.68 -0.99
N GLU A 184 -17.32 -2.53 -0.74
CA GLU A 184 -16.73 -1.27 -0.28
C GLU A 184 -15.46 -0.97 -1.07
N VAL A 185 -15.14 0.33 -1.19
CA VAL A 185 -13.85 0.80 -1.70
C VAL A 185 -13.06 1.30 -0.50
N LEU A 186 -12.16 0.45 -0.01
CA LEU A 186 -11.34 0.70 1.19
C LEU A 186 -9.87 0.90 0.85
N ASP A 187 -9.44 0.38 -0.30
CA ASP A 187 -8.09 0.55 -0.79
C ASP A 187 -7.95 1.89 -1.50
N ILE A 188 -7.00 2.70 -1.03
CA ILE A 188 -6.68 3.99 -1.62
C ILE A 188 -5.26 3.99 -2.18
N THR A 189 -5.07 4.73 -3.27
CA THR A 189 -3.75 5.07 -3.79
C THR A 189 -3.60 6.59 -3.83
N LEU A 190 -2.67 7.12 -3.05
CA LEU A 190 -2.35 8.54 -2.98
C LEU A 190 -0.97 8.79 -3.58
N VAL A 191 -0.79 9.92 -4.25
CA VAL A 191 0.51 10.31 -4.81
C VAL A 191 0.80 11.78 -4.60
N SER A 192 2.08 12.12 -4.49
CA SER A 192 2.50 13.52 -4.47
C SER A 192 2.18 14.21 -5.80
N MET A 193 1.77 15.48 -5.71
CA MET A 193 1.25 16.24 -6.85
C MET A 193 2.20 16.29 -8.05
N ASP A 194 3.51 16.31 -7.78
CA ASP A 194 4.59 16.37 -8.76
C ASP A 194 4.64 15.15 -9.69
N ILE A 195 4.21 13.96 -9.25
CA ILE A 195 4.18 12.74 -10.08
C ILE A 195 2.77 12.33 -10.50
N ALA A 196 1.73 13.03 -10.07
CA ALA A 196 0.34 12.67 -10.36
C ALA A 196 0.07 12.53 -11.87
N HIS A 197 0.67 13.39 -12.69
CA HIS A 197 0.53 13.36 -14.16
C HIS A 197 1.33 12.22 -14.83
N SER A 198 2.33 11.67 -14.12
CA SER A 198 3.16 10.56 -14.59
C SER A 198 2.50 9.21 -14.34
N VAL A 199 1.56 9.13 -13.38
CA VAL A 199 0.81 7.90 -13.14
C VAL A 199 -0.27 7.71 -14.20
N ARG A 200 -0.19 6.58 -14.90
CA ARG A 200 -1.11 6.21 -15.99
C ARG A 200 -1.81 4.89 -15.69
N ASN A 201 -3.01 4.74 -16.23
CA ASN A 201 -3.76 3.47 -16.23
C ASN A 201 -4.04 2.86 -14.84
N TRP A 202 -4.22 3.71 -13.81
CA TRP A 202 -4.78 3.27 -12.53
C TRP A 202 -6.15 2.63 -12.78
N ARG A 203 -6.34 1.41 -12.26
CA ARG A 203 -7.58 0.64 -12.35
C ARG A 203 -7.59 -0.47 -11.30
N VAL A 204 -8.78 -0.90 -10.90
CA VAL A 204 -8.98 -2.16 -10.18
C VAL A 204 -8.80 -3.31 -11.19
N SER A 205 -8.08 -4.37 -10.78
CA SER A 205 -7.76 -5.52 -11.64
C SER A 205 -8.76 -6.66 -11.36
N ASP A 206 -9.41 -7.19 -12.40
CA ASP A 206 -10.36 -8.30 -12.23
C ASP A 206 -9.67 -9.64 -11.88
N ASP A 207 -8.37 -9.75 -12.16
CA ASP A 207 -7.61 -11.00 -12.07
C ASP A 207 -7.35 -11.52 -10.65
N CYS A 208 -7.71 -10.76 -9.61
CA CYS A 208 -7.44 -11.10 -8.21
C CYS A 208 -8.69 -11.21 -7.33
N SER A 209 -9.89 -11.30 -7.92
CA SER A 209 -11.11 -11.59 -7.17
C SER A 209 -11.15 -13.07 -6.77
N PHE A 210 -10.47 -13.41 -5.68
CA PHE A 210 -10.53 -14.73 -5.07
C PHE A 210 -11.73 -14.77 -4.12
N PHE A 211 -12.84 -15.30 -4.62
CA PHE A 211 -14.02 -15.66 -3.81
C PHE A 211 -13.79 -16.97 -3.05
#